data_AF-A0A7R9B7I7-F1
#
_entry.id   AF-A0A7R9B7I7-F1
#
_cell.length_a   1.000
_cell.length_b   1.000
_cell.length_c   1.000
_cell.angle_alpha   90.00
_cell.angle_beta   90.00
_cell.angle_gamma   90.00
#
_symmetry.space_group_name_H-M   'P 1'
#
loop_
_entity.id
_entity.type
_entity.pdbx_description
1 polymer ?
#
loop_
_entity_poly.entity_id
_entity_poly.type
_entity_poly.pdbx_seq_one_letter_code
_entity_poly.pdbx_strand_id
1 'polypeptide(L)'
;MCRYMSASVGILATLLVSSTLATGIISFSHGYVPTLDQQLSMLHILYDPPWTRIGPYIVGMVTGYLVVKLNGCLPLNKCTVALAWIVGSAFNLAPLFGLYDRDISPFTAAIYVALSRTAWGIGLSWLIVACCTNNAGVFVFNNMDDLLFIITTGFINRILSFPGWVPLSRLTYCAYLLNPMLMGSVNMGRETAMHIDLLPL
;
A
#
# COMPACT_ATOMS: atom_id res chain seq x y z
N MET A 1 -15.55 -18.99 19.55
CA MET A 1 -14.85 -18.22 18.50
C MET A 1 -14.92 -16.70 18.69
N CYS A 2 -16.07 -16.11 19.08
CA CYS A 2 -16.18 -14.64 19.29
C CYS A 2 -15.30 -14.04 20.40
N ARG A 3 -15.02 -14.77 21.50
CA ARG A 3 -14.37 -14.18 22.69
C ARG A 3 -12.90 -13.76 22.46
N TYR A 4 -12.19 -14.44 21.56
CA TYR A 4 -10.80 -14.12 21.23
C TYR A 4 -10.68 -13.11 20.09
N MET A 5 -11.74 -12.92 19.30
CA MET A 5 -11.71 -12.04 18.12
C MET A 5 -11.56 -10.57 18.52
N SER A 6 -12.28 -10.11 19.54
CA SER A 6 -12.16 -8.73 20.05
C SER A 6 -10.77 -8.47 20.66
N ALA A 7 -10.18 -9.46 21.33
CA ALA A 7 -8.83 -9.36 21.86
C ALA A 7 -7.79 -9.26 20.73
N SER A 8 -7.91 -10.09 19.69
CA SER A 8 -7.03 -10.03 18.51
C SER A 8 -7.11 -8.68 17.79
N VAL A 9 -8.32 -8.14 17.59
CA VAL A 9 -8.51 -6.81 16.99
C VAL A 9 -7.86 -5.72 17.85
N GLY A 10 -7.99 -5.79 19.18
CA GLY A 10 -7.34 -4.85 20.10
C GLY A 10 -5.81 -4.89 20.01
N ILE A 11 -5.22 -6.08 19.95
CA ILE A 11 -3.76 -6.26 19.79
C ILE A 11 -3.28 -5.71 18.45
N LEU A 12 -3.97 -6.03 17.35
CA LEU A 12 -3.60 -5.54 16.02
C LEU A 12 -3.73 -4.01 15.93
N ALA A 13 -4.79 -3.44 16.50
CA ALA A 13 -5.00 -1.99 16.51
C ALA A 13 -3.94 -1.26 17.34
N THR A 14 -3.60 -1.77 18.53
CA THR A 14 -2.56 -1.18 19.37
C THR A 14 -1.19 -1.25 18.70
N LEU A 15 -0.83 -2.39 18.08
CA LEU A 15 0.41 -2.54 17.32
C LEU A 15 0.49 -1.57 16.14
N LEU A 16 -0.62 -1.41 15.40
CA LEU A 16 -0.72 -0.47 14.30
C LEU A 16 -0.47 0.97 14.77
N VAL A 17 -1.17 1.39 15.82
CA VAL A 17 -1.05 2.74 16.38
C VAL A 17 0.34 2.99 16.95
N SER A 18 0.91 2.04 17.70
CA SER A 18 2.27 2.19 18.24
C SER A 18 3.30 2.34 17.13
N SER A 19 3.12 1.59 16.04
CA SER A 19 4.04 1.60 14.91
C SER A 19 3.97 2.90 14.10
N THR A 20 2.77 3.40 13.82
CA THR A 20 2.60 4.65 13.08
C THR A 20 3.10 5.84 13.90
N LEU A 21 2.84 5.85 15.21
CA LEU A 21 3.36 6.86 16.12
C LEU A 21 4.89 6.81 16.19
N ALA A 22 5.49 5.63 16.39
CA ALA A 22 6.94 5.50 16.43
C ALA A 22 7.59 6.01 15.13
N THR A 23 7.02 5.64 13.98
CA THR A 23 7.52 6.09 12.66
C THR A 23 7.40 7.61 12.49
N GLY A 24 6.26 8.19 12.90
CA GLY A 24 6.05 9.64 12.83
C GLY A 24 6.97 10.42 13.77
N ILE A 25 7.17 9.94 15.01
CA ILE A 25 8.06 10.57 15.98
C ILE A 25 9.51 10.54 15.49
N ILE A 26 9.99 9.39 15.01
CA ILE A 26 11.35 9.26 14.47
C ILE A 26 11.53 10.17 13.25
N SER A 27 10.56 10.21 12.35
CA SER A 27 10.62 11.09 11.18
C SER A 27 10.66 12.58 11.57
N PHE A 28 9.88 12.98 12.58
CA PHE A 28 9.83 14.36 13.04
C PHE A 28 11.10 14.76 13.81
N SER A 29 11.62 13.89 14.68
CA SER A 29 12.82 14.17 15.49
C SER A 29 14.07 14.34 14.63
N HIS A 30 14.15 13.63 13.50
CA HIS A 30 15.26 13.73 12.57
C HIS A 30 15.06 14.80 11.47
N GLY A 31 13.95 15.54 11.48
CA GLY A 31 13.65 16.54 10.45
C GLY A 31 13.62 15.96 9.04
N TYR A 32 13.15 14.71 8.91
CA TYR A 32 13.22 13.97 7.65
C TYR A 32 12.28 14.58 6.61
N VAL A 33 12.85 14.97 5.47
CA VAL A 33 12.12 15.33 4.26
C VAL A 33 12.28 14.15 3.29
N PRO A 34 11.21 13.70 2.61
CA PRO A 34 11.28 12.55 1.72
C PRO A 34 11.95 12.91 0.39
N THR A 35 13.22 13.35 0.42
CA THR A 35 14.10 13.48 -0.73
C THR A 35 14.92 12.19 -0.91
N LEU A 36 15.37 11.92 -2.14
CA LEU A 36 16.07 10.65 -2.42
C LEU A 36 17.35 10.51 -1.59
N ASP A 37 18.11 11.60 -1.40
CA ASP A 37 19.37 11.63 -0.65
C ASP A 37 19.14 11.35 0.84
N GLN A 38 18.12 11.98 1.43
CA GLN A 38 17.75 11.73 2.81
C GLN A 38 17.15 10.33 3.00
N GLN A 39 16.39 9.84 2.03
CA GLN A 39 15.86 8.48 2.06
C GLN A 39 16.99 7.45 2.08
N LEU A 40 18.02 7.61 1.24
CA LEU A 40 19.20 6.75 1.17
C LEU A 40 20.01 6.77 2.49
N SER A 41 20.27 7.96 3.04
CA SER A 41 21.01 8.09 4.30
C SER A 41 20.25 7.53 5.50
N MET A 42 18.93 7.65 5.51
CA MET A 42 18.06 7.19 6.60
C MET A 42 17.50 5.78 6.40
N LEU A 43 17.96 5.02 5.39
CA LEU A 43 17.47 3.66 5.12
C LEU A 43 17.52 2.78 6.38
N HIS A 44 18.64 2.76 7.08
CA HIS A 44 18.85 1.95 8.28
C HIS A 44 17.93 2.33 9.47
N ILE A 45 17.39 3.56 9.49
CA ILE A 45 16.58 4.09 10.59
C ILE A 45 15.07 4.02 10.27
N LEU A 46 14.70 4.30 9.02
CA LEU A 46 13.31 4.51 8.59
C LEU A 46 12.80 3.45 7.60
N TYR A 47 13.69 2.67 7.00
CA TYR A 47 13.36 1.67 5.98
C TYR A 47 13.60 0.23 6.47
N ASP A 48 14.78 -0.09 6.95
CA ASP A 48 15.15 -1.44 7.38
C ASP A 48 14.33 -1.95 8.58
N PRO A 49 13.94 -1.11 9.55
CA PRO A 49 13.24 -1.62 10.71
C PRO A 49 11.83 -2.15 10.40
N PRO A 50 11.48 -3.35 10.92
CA PRO A 50 10.25 -4.03 10.54
C PRO A 50 8.99 -3.33 11.05
N TRP A 51 9.09 -2.56 12.15
CA TRP A 51 7.95 -1.83 12.70
C TRP A 51 7.36 -0.87 11.66
N THR A 52 8.18 -0.13 10.91
CA THR A 52 7.71 0.82 9.88
C THR A 52 6.87 0.18 8.76
N ARG A 53 6.89 -1.16 8.64
CA ARG A 53 6.20 -1.94 7.61
C ARG A 53 5.01 -2.73 8.11
N ILE A 54 4.77 -2.81 9.41
CA ILE A 54 3.74 -3.69 9.98
C ILE A 54 2.32 -3.34 9.50
N GLY A 55 2.09 -2.06 9.16
CA GLY A 55 0.77 -1.55 8.83
C GLY A 55 0.07 -2.26 7.65
N PRO A 56 0.66 -2.26 6.44
CA PRO A 56 0.16 -3.04 5.32
C PRO A 56 -0.09 -4.53 5.64
N TYR A 57 0.76 -5.16 6.45
CA TYR A 57 0.56 -6.56 6.85
C TYR A 57 -0.70 -6.74 7.69
N ILE A 58 -0.92 -5.87 8.68
CA ILE A 58 -2.12 -5.91 9.53
C ILE A 58 -3.37 -5.71 8.66
N VAL A 59 -3.36 -4.72 7.78
CA VAL A 59 -4.48 -4.46 6.85
C VAL A 59 -4.74 -5.68 5.98
N GLY A 60 -3.69 -6.30 5.41
CA GLY A 60 -3.81 -7.51 4.60
C GLY A 60 -4.40 -8.70 5.37
N MET A 61 -3.95 -8.95 6.60
CA MET A 61 -4.49 -10.03 7.46
C MET A 61 -5.97 -9.84 7.75
N VAL A 62 -6.37 -8.62 8.12
CA VAL A 62 -7.78 -8.29 8.39
C VAL A 62 -8.62 -8.47 7.11
N THR A 63 -8.10 -8.01 5.97
CA THR A 63 -8.76 -8.15 4.67
C THR A 63 -8.96 -9.60 4.29
N GLY A 64 -7.93 -10.44 4.42
CA GLY A 64 -8.02 -11.87 4.13
C GLY A 64 -9.04 -12.58 5.02
N TYR A 65 -9.05 -12.25 6.33
CA TYR A 65 -10.06 -12.77 7.25
C TYR A 65 -11.49 -12.37 6.84
N LEU A 66 -11.69 -11.10 6.46
CA LEU A 66 -12.99 -10.61 6.00
C LEU A 66 -13.42 -11.32 4.72
N VAL A 67 -12.54 -11.45 3.73
CA VAL A 67 -12.86 -12.13 2.46
C VAL A 67 -13.32 -13.58 2.69
N VAL A 68 -12.61 -14.32 3.54
CA VAL A 68 -12.98 -15.71 3.89
C VAL A 68 -14.33 -15.74 4.60
N LYS A 69 -14.60 -14.81 5.52
CA LYS A 69 -15.85 -14.76 6.27
C LYS A 69 -17.05 -14.33 5.42
N LEU A 70 -16.82 -13.44 4.46
CA LEU A 70 -17.85 -12.93 3.54
C LEU A 70 -18.24 -13.97 2.48
N ASN A 71 -17.39 -14.97 2.22
CA ASN A 71 -17.66 -16.09 1.32
C ASN A 71 -18.23 -15.66 -0.06
N GLY A 72 -17.72 -14.56 -0.59
CA GLY A 72 -18.17 -13.99 -1.87
C GLY A 72 -19.49 -13.22 -1.86
N CYS A 73 -20.15 -13.11 -0.70
CA CYS A 73 -21.43 -12.43 -0.54
C CYS A 73 -21.30 -11.23 0.39
N LEU A 74 -21.20 -10.03 -0.19
CA LEU A 74 -21.27 -8.77 0.55
C LEU A 74 -22.35 -7.89 -0.11
N PRO A 75 -23.61 -7.94 0.38
CA PRO A 75 -24.69 -7.16 -0.19
C PRO A 75 -24.52 -5.69 0.18
N LEU A 76 -23.91 -4.91 -0.70
CA LEU A 76 -23.78 -3.46 -0.56
C LEU A 76 -24.73 -2.73 -1.52
N ASN A 77 -25.22 -1.59 -1.07
CA ASN A 77 -25.93 -0.66 -1.94
C ASN A 77 -24.96 -0.10 -2.99
N LYS A 78 -25.49 0.15 -4.20
CA LYS A 78 -24.70 0.68 -5.33
C LYS A 78 -23.96 1.98 -4.97
N CYS A 79 -24.61 2.88 -4.23
CA CYS A 79 -23.98 4.11 -3.75
C CYS A 79 -22.79 3.85 -2.80
N THR A 80 -22.91 2.86 -1.91
CA THR A 80 -21.84 2.48 -0.98
C THR A 80 -20.65 1.89 -1.72
N VAL A 81 -20.89 1.07 -2.75
CA VAL A 81 -19.84 0.52 -3.61
C VAL A 81 -19.11 1.63 -4.37
N ALA A 82 -19.85 2.59 -4.94
CA ALA A 82 -19.27 3.73 -5.66
C ALA A 82 -18.39 4.60 -4.74
N LEU A 83 -18.90 4.93 -3.54
CA LEU A 83 -18.13 5.67 -2.54
C LEU A 83 -16.86 4.92 -2.14
N ALA A 84 -16.95 3.61 -1.92
CA ALA A 84 -15.80 2.81 -1.52
C ALA A 84 -14.73 2.73 -2.63
N TRP A 85 -15.12 2.71 -3.91
CA TRP A 85 -14.18 2.81 -5.03
C TRP A 85 -13.48 4.17 -5.10
N ILE A 86 -14.21 5.27 -4.92
CA ILE A 86 -13.64 6.62 -4.89
C ILE A 86 -12.66 6.73 -3.72
N VAL A 87 -13.10 6.34 -2.52
CA VAL A 87 -12.30 6.41 -1.30
C VAL A 87 -11.06 5.51 -1.40
N GLY A 88 -11.21 4.26 -1.84
CA GLY A 88 -10.10 3.33 -2.02
C GLY A 88 -9.09 3.83 -3.05
N SER A 89 -9.55 4.41 -4.15
CA SER A 89 -8.68 5.02 -5.16
C SER A 89 -7.95 6.25 -4.61
N ALA A 90 -8.65 7.10 -3.85
CA ALA A 90 -8.03 8.26 -3.19
C ALA A 90 -6.94 7.83 -2.20
N PHE A 91 -7.13 6.76 -1.43
CA PHE A 91 -6.12 6.22 -0.52
C PHE A 91 -4.87 5.66 -1.22
N ASN A 92 -4.98 5.26 -2.49
CA ASN A 92 -3.82 4.87 -3.31
C ASN A 92 -3.17 6.07 -4.02
N LEU A 93 -3.97 7.00 -4.52
CA LEU A 93 -3.47 8.18 -5.22
C LEU A 93 -2.80 9.19 -4.28
N ALA A 94 -3.31 9.36 -3.05
CA ALA A 94 -2.77 10.31 -2.09
C ALA A 94 -1.29 10.02 -1.74
N PRO A 95 -0.86 8.78 -1.46
CA PRO A 95 0.56 8.47 -1.33
C PRO A 95 1.37 8.75 -2.60
N LEU A 96 0.86 8.47 -3.79
CA LEU A 96 1.60 8.65 -5.05
C LEU A 96 1.86 10.12 -5.38
N PHE A 97 0.83 10.96 -5.25
CA PHE A 97 0.89 12.37 -5.64
C PHE A 97 1.11 13.32 -4.45
N GLY A 98 1.10 12.80 -3.21
CA GLY A 98 1.24 13.61 -2.00
C GLY A 98 2.63 14.24 -1.82
N LEU A 99 3.64 13.79 -2.56
CA LEU A 99 5.02 14.32 -2.55
C LEU A 99 5.32 15.22 -3.76
N TYR A 100 4.29 15.75 -4.42
CA TYR A 100 4.49 16.57 -5.61
C TYR A 100 5.29 17.85 -5.31
N ASP A 101 4.97 18.54 -4.20
CA ASP A 101 5.77 19.67 -3.73
C ASP A 101 7.03 19.18 -3.02
N ARG A 102 8.19 19.75 -3.38
CA ARG A 102 9.47 19.41 -2.74
C ARG A 102 9.71 20.14 -1.42
N ASP A 103 9.01 21.25 -1.19
CA ASP A 103 9.08 22.05 0.04
C ASP A 103 8.01 21.62 1.05
N ILE A 104 8.10 20.37 1.51
CA ILE A 104 7.16 19.83 2.49
C ILE A 104 7.64 20.19 3.90
N SER A 105 6.74 20.73 4.74
CA SER A 105 7.06 20.93 6.15
C SER A 105 7.45 19.60 6.83
N PRO A 106 8.43 19.58 7.74
CA PRO A 106 8.87 18.36 8.42
C PRO A 106 7.72 17.66 9.16
N PHE A 107 6.71 18.42 9.60
CA PHE A 107 5.50 17.89 10.19
C PHE A 107 4.64 17.11 9.19
N THR A 108 4.37 17.70 8.02
CA THR A 108 3.61 17.04 6.94
C THR A 108 4.36 15.81 6.41
N ALA A 109 5.69 15.91 6.28
CA ALA A 109 6.55 14.79 5.90
C ALA A 109 6.45 13.63 6.90
N ALA A 110 6.49 13.92 8.20
CA ALA A 110 6.36 12.90 9.24
C ALA A 110 5.01 12.18 9.19
N ILE A 111 3.90 12.92 8.99
CA ILE A 111 2.57 12.35 8.81
C ILE A 111 2.53 11.45 7.58
N TYR A 112 3.09 11.94 6.46
CA TYR A 112 3.13 11.18 5.23
C TYR A 112 3.91 9.87 5.41
N VAL A 113 5.10 9.91 5.98
CA VAL A 113 5.97 8.71 6.17
C VAL A 113 5.31 7.69 7.11
N ALA A 114 4.59 8.16 8.13
CA ALA A 114 3.87 7.32 9.07
C ALA A 114 2.64 6.64 8.46
N LEU A 115 1.88 7.35 7.61
CA LEU A 115 0.55 6.89 7.16
C LEU A 115 0.50 6.38 5.73
N SER A 116 1.38 6.84 4.84
CA SER A 116 1.34 6.53 3.39
C SER A 116 1.29 5.04 3.09
N ARG A 117 2.13 4.24 3.76
CA ARG A 117 2.20 2.79 3.59
C ARG A 117 0.88 2.12 4.01
N THR A 118 0.35 2.47 5.17
CA THR A 118 -0.95 1.98 5.65
C THR A 118 -2.10 2.41 4.76
N ALA A 119 -2.12 3.66 4.31
CA ALA A 119 -3.12 4.21 3.41
C ALA A 119 -3.17 3.42 2.09
N TRP A 120 -2.00 3.16 1.50
CA TRP A 120 -1.87 2.30 0.33
C TRP A 120 -2.43 0.89 0.57
N GLY A 121 -2.09 0.26 1.70
CA GLY A 121 -2.64 -1.03 2.07
C GLY A 121 -4.16 -1.03 2.20
N ILE A 122 -4.75 0.05 2.75
CA ILE A 122 -6.21 0.23 2.87
C ILE A 122 -6.84 0.39 1.48
N GLY A 123 -6.25 1.20 0.60
CA GLY A 123 -6.72 1.34 -0.77
C GLY A 123 -6.76 0.00 -1.52
N LEU A 124 -5.70 -0.81 -1.39
CA LEU A 124 -5.65 -2.17 -1.95
C LEU A 124 -6.62 -3.14 -1.27
N SER A 125 -6.92 -2.98 0.02
CA SER A 125 -7.87 -3.85 0.72
C SER A 125 -9.27 -3.81 0.10
N TRP A 126 -9.74 -2.61 -0.26
CA TRP A 126 -11.02 -2.46 -0.93
C TRP A 126 -11.03 -3.12 -2.31
N LEU A 127 -9.96 -2.93 -3.09
CA LEU A 127 -9.80 -3.56 -4.40
C LEU A 127 -9.95 -5.09 -4.30
N ILE A 128 -9.26 -5.72 -3.34
CA ILE A 128 -9.34 -7.17 -3.11
C ILE A 128 -10.76 -7.59 -2.72
N VAL A 129 -11.37 -6.91 -1.75
CA VAL A 129 -12.74 -7.22 -1.30
C VAL A 129 -13.73 -7.08 -2.46
N ALA A 130 -13.63 -6.04 -3.27
CA ALA A 130 -14.52 -5.81 -4.41
C ALA A 130 -14.38 -6.94 -5.46
N CYS A 131 -13.16 -7.37 -5.78
CA CYS A 131 -12.91 -8.49 -6.69
C CYS A 131 -13.45 -9.81 -6.14
N CYS A 132 -13.28 -10.09 -4.84
CA CYS A 132 -13.73 -11.35 -4.24
C CYS A 132 -15.24 -11.43 -3.97
N THR A 133 -15.94 -10.30 -3.84
CA THR A 133 -17.37 -10.27 -3.43
C THR A 133 -18.36 -10.05 -4.57
N ASN A 134 -17.93 -10.25 -5.84
CA ASN A 134 -18.69 -9.94 -7.06
C ASN A 134 -19.15 -8.47 -7.20
N ASN A 135 -18.81 -7.61 -6.24
CA ASN A 135 -19.12 -6.18 -6.25
C ASN A 135 -18.28 -5.40 -7.26
N ALA A 136 -17.23 -6.01 -7.83
CA ALA A 136 -16.48 -5.45 -8.94
C ALA A 136 -17.32 -5.32 -10.24
N GLY A 137 -18.42 -6.09 -10.40
CA GLY A 137 -19.24 -6.12 -11.62
C GLY A 137 -20.65 -5.51 -11.50
N VAL A 138 -21.06 -5.00 -10.33
CA VAL A 138 -22.45 -4.52 -10.09
C VAL A 138 -22.76 -3.17 -10.77
N PHE A 139 -21.79 -2.60 -11.48
CA PHE A 139 -22.00 -1.48 -12.40
C PHE A 139 -22.65 -1.90 -13.74
N VAL A 140 -23.35 -3.04 -13.83
CA VAL A 140 -24.32 -3.28 -14.91
C VAL A 140 -25.56 -2.41 -14.64
N PHE A 141 -25.45 -1.12 -14.93
CA PHE A 141 -26.62 -0.27 -15.12
C PHE A 141 -27.23 -0.61 -16.49
N ASN A 142 -28.52 -0.89 -16.49
CA ASN A 142 -29.34 -0.92 -17.71
C ASN A 142 -29.59 0.49 -18.28
N ASN A 143 -28.84 1.53 -17.86
CA ASN A 143 -28.98 2.91 -18.34
C ASN A 143 -27.59 3.57 -18.52
N MET A 144 -27.52 4.44 -19.51
CA MET A 144 -26.35 4.71 -20.35
C MET A 144 -25.50 5.91 -19.90
N ASP A 145 -25.71 6.42 -18.68
CA ASP A 145 -25.37 7.82 -18.37
C ASP A 145 -23.94 7.99 -17.78
N ASP A 146 -23.28 6.90 -17.35
CA ASP A 146 -21.90 6.89 -16.82
C ASP A 146 -21.04 5.76 -17.42
N LEU A 147 -21.02 5.66 -18.74
CA LEU A 147 -20.34 4.62 -19.52
C LEU A 147 -18.84 4.43 -19.18
N LEU A 148 -18.14 5.51 -18.79
CA LEU A 148 -16.70 5.48 -18.52
C LEU A 148 -16.34 4.62 -17.30
N PHE A 149 -17.11 4.75 -16.20
CA PHE A 149 -16.86 4.04 -14.94
C PHE A 149 -17.32 2.57 -15.01
N ILE A 150 -18.35 2.30 -15.81
CA ILE A 150 -18.89 0.96 -16.07
C ILE A 150 -17.86 0.08 -16.80
N ILE A 151 -17.20 0.62 -17.83
CA ILE A 151 -16.20 -0.13 -18.61
C ILE A 151 -14.96 -0.43 -17.76
N THR A 152 -14.52 0.50 -16.89
CA THR A 152 -13.30 0.31 -16.09
C THR A 152 -13.46 -0.80 -15.05
N THR A 153 -14.55 -0.82 -14.28
CA THR A 153 -14.72 -1.77 -13.17
C THR A 153 -14.84 -3.23 -13.61
N GLY A 154 -15.60 -3.52 -14.67
CA GLY A 154 -15.69 -4.86 -15.26
C GLY A 154 -14.38 -5.32 -15.93
N PHE A 155 -13.64 -4.39 -16.54
CA PHE A 155 -12.36 -4.68 -17.18
C PHE A 155 -11.25 -4.95 -16.17
N ILE A 156 -11.20 -4.19 -15.07
CA ILE A 156 -10.24 -4.36 -13.97
C ILE A 156 -10.32 -5.79 -13.43
N ASN A 157 -11.51 -6.30 -13.10
CA ASN A 157 -11.62 -7.66 -12.58
C ASN A 157 -11.13 -8.73 -13.57
N ARG A 158 -11.42 -8.55 -14.87
CA ARG A 158 -10.98 -9.46 -15.93
C ARG A 158 -9.46 -9.43 -16.14
N ILE A 159 -8.84 -8.26 -16.07
CA ILE A 159 -7.38 -8.12 -16.11
C ILE A 159 -6.76 -8.76 -14.87
N LEU A 160 -7.21 -8.39 -13.67
CA LEU A 160 -6.55 -8.83 -12.44
C LEU A 160 -6.72 -10.33 -12.19
N SER A 161 -7.80 -10.92 -12.68
CA SER A 161 -8.03 -12.38 -12.58
C SER A 161 -7.36 -13.18 -13.70
N PHE A 162 -6.58 -12.53 -14.57
CA PHE A 162 -5.95 -13.23 -15.70
C PHE A 162 -4.85 -14.19 -15.21
N PRO A 163 -4.91 -15.49 -15.58
CA PRO A 163 -3.96 -16.50 -15.09
C PRO A 163 -2.50 -16.26 -15.54
N GLY A 164 -2.27 -15.47 -16.59
CA GLY A 164 -0.92 -15.09 -17.01
C GLY A 164 -0.18 -14.19 -16.00
N TRP A 165 -0.87 -13.56 -15.04
CA TRP A 165 -0.21 -12.84 -13.95
C TRP A 165 0.48 -13.78 -12.95
N VAL A 166 0.08 -15.06 -12.88
CA VAL A 166 0.66 -16.03 -11.95
C VAL A 166 2.15 -16.27 -12.23
N PRO A 167 2.60 -16.65 -13.44
CA PRO A 167 4.03 -16.81 -13.71
C PRO A 167 4.80 -15.50 -13.60
N LEU A 168 4.20 -14.37 -14.01
CA LEU A 168 4.85 -13.07 -13.93
C LEU A 168 5.08 -12.63 -12.48
N SER A 169 4.11 -12.85 -11.59
CA SER A 169 4.24 -12.55 -10.15
C SER A 169 5.35 -13.35 -9.48
N ARG A 170 5.58 -14.59 -9.91
CA ARG A 170 6.69 -15.42 -9.42
C ARG A 170 8.03 -14.89 -9.91
N LEU A 171 8.10 -14.47 -11.17
CA LEU A 171 9.33 -13.90 -11.74
C LEU A 171 9.72 -12.58 -11.06
N THR A 172 8.76 -11.67 -10.86
CA THR A 172 9.01 -10.39 -10.18
C THR A 172 9.39 -10.61 -8.72
N TYR A 173 8.81 -11.59 -8.05
CA TYR A 173 9.21 -11.97 -6.69
C TYR A 173 10.66 -12.49 -6.63
N CYS A 174 11.04 -13.39 -7.54
CA CYS A 174 12.42 -13.85 -7.64
C CYS A 174 13.40 -12.70 -7.91
N ALA A 175 13.07 -11.81 -8.86
CA ALA A 175 13.88 -10.64 -9.15
C ALA A 175 14.03 -9.71 -7.94
N TYR A 176 12.95 -9.49 -7.19
CA TYR A 176 12.96 -8.69 -5.96
C TYR A 176 13.89 -9.29 -4.89
N LEU A 177 13.84 -10.60 -4.68
CA LEU A 177 14.73 -11.28 -3.71
C LEU A 177 16.21 -11.24 -4.12
N LEU A 178 16.49 -11.37 -5.42
CA LEU A 178 17.86 -11.34 -5.93
C LEU A 178 18.45 -9.93 -5.96
N ASN A 179 17.63 -8.90 -6.08
CA ASN A 179 18.07 -7.50 -6.20
C ASN A 179 19.09 -7.06 -5.12
N PRO A 180 18.83 -7.19 -3.80
CA PRO A 180 19.82 -6.81 -2.77
C PRO A 180 21.09 -7.66 -2.81
N MET A 181 21.00 -8.94 -3.18
CA MET A 181 22.17 -9.82 -3.31
C MET A 181 23.06 -9.37 -4.48
N LEU A 182 22.45 -9.02 -5.61
CA LEU A 182 23.16 -8.51 -6.79
C LEU A 182 23.80 -7.14 -6.50
N MET A 183 23.05 -6.21 -5.91
CA MET A 183 23.59 -4.90 -5.50
C MET A 183 24.75 -5.05 -4.51
N GLY A 184 24.61 -5.93 -3.51
CA GLY A 184 25.68 -6.22 -2.56
C GLY A 184 26.92 -6.80 -3.23
N SER A 185 26.75 -7.78 -4.12
CA SER A 185 27.85 -8.44 -4.85
C SER A 185 28.61 -7.45 -5.74
N VAL A 186 27.89 -6.59 -6.45
CA VAL A 186 28.48 -5.53 -7.28
C VAL A 186 29.23 -4.52 -6.41
N ASN A 187 28.69 -4.13 -5.25
CA ASN A 187 29.35 -3.19 -4.35
C ASN A 187 30.62 -3.78 -3.71
N MET A 188 30.62 -5.06 -3.33
CA MET A 188 31.80 -5.73 -2.77
C MET A 188 32.92 -5.93 -3.79
N GLY A 189 32.57 -6.07 -5.08
CA GLY A 189 33.53 -6.17 -6.17
C GLY A 189 34.06 -4.83 -6.71
N ARG A 190 33.62 -3.70 -6.15
CA ARG A 190 34.06 -2.37 -6.59
C ARG A 190 35.24 -1.87 -5.76
N GLU A 191 36.30 -1.44 -6.44
CA GLU A 191 37.50 -0.86 -5.81
C GLU A 191 37.37 0.65 -5.50
N THR A 192 36.32 1.30 -5.99
CA THR A 192 36.03 2.73 -5.77
C THR A 192 34.65 2.94 -5.15
N ALA A 193 34.54 3.92 -4.24
CA ALA A 193 33.25 4.30 -3.65
C ALA A 193 32.30 4.82 -4.73
N MET A 194 31.02 4.38 -4.69
CA MET A 194 30.00 4.94 -5.58
C MET A 194 29.76 6.40 -5.20
N HIS A 195 30.15 7.32 -6.09
CA HIS A 195 29.68 8.70 -6.07
C HIS A 195 28.40 8.78 -6.89
N ILE A 196 27.26 8.85 -6.19
CA ILE A 196 25.96 9.10 -6.82
C ILE A 196 25.76 10.60 -6.77
N ASP A 197 26.28 11.32 -7.78
CA ASP A 197 25.92 12.71 -7.99
C ASP A 197 24.50 12.73 -8.56
N LEU A 198 23.52 12.94 -7.68
CA LEU A 198 22.19 13.31 -8.11
C LEU A 198 22.29 14.70 -8.76
N LEU A 199 22.16 14.73 -10.09
CA LEU A 199 22.05 15.97 -10.84
C LEU A 199 20.99 16.85 -10.18
N PRO A 200 21.31 18.11 -9.84
CA PRO A 200 20.32 19.05 -9.34
C PRO A 200 19.32 19.33 -10.48
N LEU A 201 18.15 18.70 -10.41
CA LEU A 201 17.00 18.95 -11.25
C LEU A 201 15.98 19.77 -10.47
#